data_AF-A0A4W3JKU1-F1
#
_entry.id   AF-A0A4W3JKU1-F1
#
_cell.length_a   1.000
_cell.length_b   1.000
_cell.length_c   1.000
_cell.angle_alpha   90.00
_cell.angle_beta   90.00
_cell.angle_gamma   90.00
#
_symmetry.space_group_name_H-M   'P 1'
#
loop_
_entity.id
_entity.type
_entity.pdbx_description
1 polymer ?
#
loop_
_entity_poly.entity_id
_entity_poly.type
_entity_poly.pdbx_seq_one_letter_code
_entity_poly.pdbx_strand_id
1 'polypeptide(L)'
;MPLIKRIIEPRHLCRGALPDGVTSELECVTNSTLASIIQQLGSLSRHAEDIFGELFNEANHFCIRVNSLQERIDCLAIKVTQLDSTVEEVSLQDINMRKAFKSSTIQDQQVVSRNTIPNPALEMYQQCDKPPPLNILTPYRDDRKDGLKFYTDSSYFFNLWKEKMLQATEDKRKEKRRQKLPLPGQHLSRPTISHSRLQNTQSLNSIEQKLVEDATREVKKVRKARNRRQEWDMMARDKEFRPDHRFSPSPYHATSSEGSVSPDTRSFVFDTLHSNSVASVANHGGQ
;
A
#
# COMPACT_ATOMS: atom_id res chain seq x y z
N MET A 1 18.68 6.84 2.30
CA MET A 1 19.78 7.80 2.08
C MET A 1 19.21 9.05 1.43
N PRO A 2 19.48 10.26 1.94
CA PRO A 2 19.16 11.47 1.19
C PRO A 2 20.19 11.61 0.08
N LEU A 3 19.82 11.25 -1.15
CA LEU A 3 20.61 11.62 -2.33
C LEU A 3 20.46 13.14 -2.49
N ILE A 4 21.59 13.84 -2.64
CA ILE A 4 21.60 15.28 -2.96
C ILE A 4 20.90 15.40 -4.33
N LYS A 5 19.66 15.91 -4.32
CA LYS A 5 18.82 15.90 -5.53
C LYS A 5 19.32 16.86 -6.61
N ARG A 6 19.98 17.95 -6.24
CA ARG A 6 20.34 19.04 -7.15
C ARG A 6 21.73 19.56 -6.79
N ILE A 7 22.70 19.33 -7.67
CA ILE A 7 24.09 19.77 -7.51
C ILE A 7 24.24 21.07 -8.30
N ILE A 8 24.78 22.11 -7.64
CA ILE A 8 25.10 23.37 -8.30
C ILE A 8 26.48 23.21 -8.96
N GLU A 9 26.53 23.47 -10.26
CA GLU A 9 27.75 23.39 -11.06
C GLU A 9 28.19 24.79 -11.53
N PRO A 10 29.50 25.10 -11.57
CA PRO A 10 30.64 24.27 -11.16
C PRO A 10 30.82 24.21 -9.63
N ARG A 11 31.19 23.05 -9.07
CA ARG A 11 31.37 22.89 -7.60
C ARG A 11 32.62 23.59 -7.05
N HIS A 12 33.63 23.79 -7.89
CA HIS A 12 34.90 24.40 -7.52
C HIS A 12 35.13 25.64 -8.36
N LEU A 13 35.33 26.78 -7.69
CA LEU A 13 35.43 28.08 -8.36
C LEU A 13 36.87 28.46 -8.74
N CYS A 14 37.87 28.00 -7.97
CA CYS A 14 39.25 28.51 -8.05
C CYS A 14 40.30 27.38 -8.10
N ARG A 15 39.93 26.17 -8.52
CA ARG A 15 40.83 24.99 -8.50
C ARG A 15 41.49 24.67 -9.85
N GLY A 16 41.23 25.48 -10.89
CA GLY A 16 41.82 25.30 -12.22
C GLY A 16 43.27 25.77 -12.25
N ALA A 17 44.10 25.08 -13.03
CA ALA A 17 45.43 25.59 -13.38
C ALA A 17 45.30 26.82 -14.27
N LEU A 18 46.18 27.80 -14.08
CA LEU A 18 46.22 28.99 -14.93
C LEU A 18 46.90 28.67 -16.27
N PRO A 19 46.50 29.34 -17.37
CA PRO A 19 47.20 29.24 -18.64
C PRO A 19 48.64 29.77 -18.52
N ASP A 20 49.57 29.16 -19.27
CA ASP A 20 50.95 29.62 -19.33
C ASP A 20 51.04 31.02 -19.99
N GLY A 21 51.86 31.91 -19.43
CA GLY A 21 52.12 33.25 -20.00
C GLY A 21 51.15 34.35 -19.58
N VAL A 22 50.34 34.15 -18.52
CA VAL A 22 49.48 35.19 -17.95
C VAL A 22 50.32 36.27 -17.27
N THR A 23 50.06 37.54 -17.59
CA THR A 23 50.78 38.70 -17.03
C THR A 23 50.36 39.01 -15.58
N SER A 24 49.07 38.85 -15.26
CA SER A 24 48.47 39.11 -13.95
C SER A 24 47.69 37.88 -13.48
N GLU A 25 48.37 36.97 -12.77
CA GLU A 25 47.78 35.72 -12.30
C GLU A 25 46.57 35.96 -11.39
N LEU A 26 46.66 36.95 -10.48
CA LEU A 26 45.57 37.27 -9.56
C LEU A 26 44.31 37.74 -10.30
N GLU A 27 44.46 38.63 -11.27
CA GLU A 27 43.34 39.11 -12.09
C GLU A 27 42.70 37.96 -12.88
N CYS A 28 43.52 37.07 -13.45
CA CYS A 28 43.05 35.89 -14.16
C CYS A 28 42.25 34.95 -13.25
N VAL A 29 42.74 34.66 -12.04
CA VAL A 29 42.01 33.86 -11.04
C VAL A 29 40.72 34.54 -10.63
N THR A 30 40.74 35.84 -10.32
CA THR A 30 39.54 36.58 -9.92
C THR A 30 38.48 36.57 -11.03
N ASN A 31 38.87 36.84 -12.28
CA ASN A 31 37.94 36.83 -13.41
C ASN A 31 37.37 35.42 -13.68
N SER A 32 38.22 34.38 -13.63
CA SER A 32 37.78 32.98 -13.77
C SER A 32 36.82 32.55 -12.66
N THR A 33 37.08 33.04 -11.44
CA THR A 33 36.21 32.82 -10.27
C THR A 33 34.86 33.50 -10.46
N LEU A 34 34.83 34.76 -10.91
CA LEU A 34 33.59 35.49 -11.19
C LEU A 34 32.78 34.82 -12.31
N ALA A 35 33.44 34.39 -13.39
CA ALA A 35 32.78 33.63 -14.46
C ALA A 35 32.17 32.32 -13.94
N SER A 36 32.90 31.60 -13.07
CA SER A 36 32.41 30.37 -12.45
C SER A 36 31.24 30.63 -11.48
N ILE A 37 31.23 31.77 -10.76
CA ILE A 37 30.10 32.19 -9.93
C ILE A 37 28.87 32.48 -10.79
N ILE A 38 29.04 33.15 -11.94
CA ILE A 38 27.92 33.40 -12.88
C ILE A 38 27.34 32.07 -13.38
N GLN A 39 28.19 31.08 -13.70
CA GLN A 39 27.73 29.73 -14.06
C GLN A 39 26.98 29.04 -12.91
N GLN A 40 27.46 29.14 -11.67
CA GLN A 40 26.76 28.62 -10.50
C GLN A 40 25.37 29.25 -10.32
N LEU A 41 25.25 30.57 -10.51
CA LEU A 41 23.97 31.26 -10.46
C LEU A 41 23.03 30.77 -11.58
N GLY A 42 23.54 30.53 -12.79
CA GLY A 42 22.76 29.91 -13.87
C GLY A 42 22.27 28.50 -13.51
N SER A 43 23.13 27.67 -12.93
CA SER A 43 22.77 26.33 -12.42
C SER A 43 21.71 26.41 -11.33
N LEU A 44 21.84 27.35 -10.38
CA LEU A 44 20.85 27.59 -9.33
C LEU A 44 19.50 28.04 -9.90
N SER A 45 19.49 28.95 -10.88
CA SER A 45 18.26 29.40 -11.56
C SER A 45 17.54 28.26 -12.26
N ARG A 46 18.28 27.38 -12.96
CA ARG A 46 17.69 26.17 -13.57
C ARG A 46 17.04 25.25 -12.52
N HIS A 47 17.72 25.01 -11.39
CA HIS A 47 17.17 24.23 -10.29
C HIS A 47 15.92 24.86 -9.68
N ALA A 48 15.88 26.19 -9.58
CA ALA A 48 14.71 26.91 -9.09
C ALA A 48 13.53 26.79 -10.07
N GLU A 49 13.78 26.93 -11.37
CA GLU A 49 12.78 26.72 -12.43
C GLU A 49 12.16 25.33 -12.33
N ASP A 50 12.97 24.28 -12.19
CA ASP A 50 12.47 22.90 -12.05
C ASP A 50 11.56 22.75 -10.82
N ILE A 51 11.95 23.31 -9.67
CA ILE A 51 11.16 23.23 -8.43
C ILE A 51 9.82 23.95 -8.60
N PHE A 52 9.85 25.19 -9.12
CA PHE A 52 8.62 25.96 -9.32
C PHE A 52 7.74 25.35 -10.42
N GLY A 53 8.33 24.74 -11.45
CA GLY A 53 7.61 24.01 -12.48
C GLY A 53 6.88 22.77 -11.92
N GLU A 54 7.56 21.96 -11.09
CA GLU A 54 6.94 20.82 -10.40
C GLU A 54 5.75 21.26 -9.52
N LEU A 55 5.94 22.32 -8.71
CA LEU A 55 4.89 22.87 -7.86
C LEU A 55 3.72 23.44 -8.66
N PHE A 56 4.02 24.17 -9.73
CA PHE A 56 3.02 24.75 -10.61
C PHE A 56 2.16 23.67 -11.26
N ASN A 57 2.78 22.61 -11.78
CA ASN A 57 2.05 21.51 -12.42
C ASN A 57 1.09 20.83 -11.44
N GLU A 58 1.54 20.53 -10.22
CA GLU A 58 0.70 19.93 -9.18
C GLU A 58 -0.46 20.87 -8.77
N ALA A 59 -0.17 22.16 -8.58
CA ALA A 59 -1.20 23.16 -8.26
C ALA A 59 -2.22 23.32 -9.40
N ASN A 60 -1.77 23.25 -10.65
CA ASN A 60 -2.63 23.33 -11.82
C ASN A 60 -3.54 22.09 -11.93
N HIS A 61 -3.00 20.89 -11.70
CA HIS A 61 -3.81 19.67 -11.60
C HIS A 61 -4.85 19.74 -10.49
N PHE A 62 -4.49 20.30 -9.33
CA PHE A 62 -5.41 20.55 -8.24
C PHE A 62 -6.51 21.54 -8.65
N CYS A 63 -6.16 22.66 -9.30
CA CYS A 63 -7.11 23.67 -9.77
C CYS A 63 -8.17 23.08 -10.71
N ILE A 64 -7.74 22.27 -11.70
CA ILE A 64 -8.67 21.59 -12.62
C ILE A 64 -9.64 20.69 -11.86
N ARG A 65 -9.16 19.93 -10.87
CA ARG A 65 -10.01 19.06 -10.05
C ARG A 65 -10.99 19.85 -9.20
N VAL A 66 -10.56 20.98 -8.62
CA VAL A 66 -11.41 21.87 -7.83
C VAL A 66 -12.51 22.48 -8.69
N ASN A 67 -12.18 22.98 -9.89
CA ASN A 67 -13.18 23.55 -10.78
C ASN A 67 -14.23 22.51 -11.21
N SER A 68 -13.78 21.30 -11.59
CA SER A 68 -14.70 20.20 -11.91
C SER A 68 -15.56 19.78 -10.72
N LEU A 69 -15.00 19.80 -9.50
CA LEU A 69 -15.75 19.51 -8.29
C LEU A 69 -16.77 20.61 -7.97
N GLN A 70 -16.41 21.88 -8.17
CA GLN A 70 -17.28 23.02 -7.93
C GLN A 70 -18.51 22.98 -8.83
N GLU A 71 -18.34 22.77 -10.14
CA GLU A 71 -19.47 22.62 -11.07
C GLU A 71 -20.43 21.49 -10.65
N ARG A 72 -19.88 20.37 -10.15
CA ARG A 72 -20.68 19.26 -9.64
C ARG A 72 -21.42 19.61 -8.36
N ILE A 73 -20.80 20.39 -7.47
CA ILE A 73 -21.43 20.88 -6.23
C ILE A 73 -22.58 21.81 -6.57
N ASP A 74 -22.39 22.75 -7.50
CA ASP A 74 -23.43 23.71 -7.91
C ASP A 74 -24.64 22.99 -8.51
N CYS A 75 -24.40 22.02 -9.41
CA CYS A 75 -25.45 21.19 -9.96
C CYS A 75 -26.17 20.34 -8.90
N LEU A 76 -25.42 19.80 -7.93
CA LEU A 76 -26.00 19.02 -6.84
C LEU A 76 -26.85 19.89 -5.91
N ALA A 77 -26.40 21.11 -5.60
CA ALA A 77 -27.15 22.06 -4.77
C ALA A 77 -28.51 22.40 -5.38
N ILE A 78 -28.57 22.64 -6.70
CA ILE A 78 -29.83 22.84 -7.41
C ILE A 78 -30.73 21.59 -7.31
N LYS A 79 -30.18 20.39 -7.54
CA LYS A 79 -30.96 19.14 -7.44
C LYS A 79 -31.52 18.92 -6.04
N VAL A 80 -30.70 19.14 -5.01
CA VAL A 80 -31.10 18.94 -3.60
C VAL A 80 -32.19 19.93 -3.19
N THR A 81 -32.11 21.19 -3.64
CA THR A 81 -33.13 22.21 -3.33
C THR A 81 -34.46 21.98 -4.06
N GLN A 82 -34.45 21.26 -5.18
CA GLN A 82 -35.65 20.88 -5.93
C GLN A 82 -36.28 19.56 -5.45
N LEU A 83 -35.68 18.84 -4.50
CA LEU A 83 -36.25 17.60 -3.97
C LEU A 83 -37.50 17.90 -3.14
N ASP A 84 -38.59 17.25 -3.50
CA ASP A 84 -39.84 17.25 -2.74
C ASP A 84 -40.06 15.86 -2.12
N SER A 85 -39.79 15.76 -0.82
CA SER A 85 -39.92 14.52 -0.06
C SER A 85 -41.36 14.04 0.10
N THR A 86 -42.36 14.87 -0.21
CA THR A 86 -43.77 14.47 -0.18
C THR A 86 -44.20 13.72 -1.43
N VAL A 87 -43.44 13.86 -2.53
CA VAL A 87 -43.71 13.25 -3.84
C VAL A 87 -42.77 12.06 -4.12
N GLU A 88 -41.58 12.02 -3.50
CA GLU A 88 -40.58 10.98 -3.74
C GLU A 88 -40.93 9.65 -3.04
N GLU A 89 -41.48 8.69 -3.80
CA GLU A 89 -41.80 7.35 -3.30
C GLU A 89 -40.57 6.42 -3.25
N VAL A 90 -40.43 5.67 -2.14
CA VAL A 90 -39.35 4.69 -1.96
C VAL A 90 -39.71 3.36 -2.66
N SER A 91 -39.03 3.07 -3.77
CA SER A 91 -39.24 1.83 -4.53
C SER A 91 -38.43 0.65 -3.98
N LEU A 92 -39.11 -0.42 -3.56
CA LEU A 92 -38.47 -1.70 -3.19
C LEU A 92 -37.87 -2.45 -4.39
N GLN A 93 -38.26 -2.10 -5.62
CA GLN A 93 -37.69 -2.70 -6.83
C GLN A 93 -36.22 -2.31 -7.00
N ASP A 94 -35.83 -1.12 -6.54
CA ASP A 94 -34.44 -0.65 -6.63
C ASP A 94 -33.47 -1.51 -5.82
N ILE A 95 -33.94 -2.14 -4.73
CA ILE A 95 -33.13 -3.01 -3.87
C ILE A 95 -32.64 -4.25 -4.64
N ASN A 96 -33.49 -4.83 -5.50
CA ASN A 96 -33.17 -6.04 -6.24
C ASN A 96 -32.65 -5.76 -7.67
N MET A 97 -33.04 -4.63 -8.26
CA MET A 97 -32.78 -4.34 -9.68
C MET A 97 -31.64 -3.33 -9.90
N ARG A 98 -31.27 -2.53 -8.90
CA ARG A 98 -30.12 -1.61 -8.99
C ARG A 98 -28.92 -2.16 -8.25
N LYS A 99 -27.74 -1.92 -8.83
CA LYS A 99 -26.48 -2.19 -8.13
C LYS A 99 -26.30 -1.16 -7.01
N ALA A 100 -25.86 -1.64 -5.85
CA ALA A 100 -25.51 -0.76 -4.74
C ALA A 100 -24.38 0.21 -5.12
N PHE A 101 -24.41 1.41 -4.54
CA PHE A 101 -23.34 2.39 -4.67
C PHE A 101 -21.98 1.79 -4.27
N LYS A 102 -20.94 2.15 -5.01
CA LYS A 102 -19.55 1.79 -4.73
C LYS A 102 -18.70 3.05 -4.77
N SER A 103 -17.97 3.29 -3.69
CA SER A 103 -16.91 4.30 -3.66
C SER A 103 -15.67 3.82 -4.43
N SER A 104 -14.80 4.76 -4.77
CA SER A 104 -13.48 4.44 -5.32
C SER A 104 -12.65 3.65 -4.30
N THR A 105 -11.96 2.61 -4.77
CA THR A 105 -11.05 1.77 -3.97
C THR A 105 -9.66 1.70 -4.60
N ILE A 106 -9.27 2.72 -5.37
CA ILE A 106 -7.95 2.79 -6.02
C ILE A 106 -6.88 2.86 -4.93
N GLN A 107 -5.79 2.09 -5.11
CA GLN A 107 -4.64 2.07 -4.22
C GLN A 107 -3.37 2.24 -5.05
N ASP A 108 -2.57 3.23 -4.69
CA ASP A 108 -1.28 3.48 -5.33
C ASP A 108 -0.27 2.39 -4.94
N GLN A 109 0.39 1.84 -5.95
CA GLN A 109 1.37 0.77 -5.80
C GLN A 109 2.56 1.06 -6.70
N GLN A 110 3.68 0.35 -6.49
CA GLN A 110 4.89 0.52 -7.31
C GLN A 110 5.45 1.95 -7.29
N VAL A 111 5.36 2.66 -6.15
CA VAL A 111 5.70 4.09 -6.04
C VAL A 111 7.15 4.47 -6.39
N VAL A 112 8.06 3.50 -6.46
CA VAL A 112 9.49 3.68 -6.81
C VAL A 112 9.84 3.10 -8.19
N SER A 113 8.87 3.03 -9.10
CA SER A 113 9.07 2.55 -10.46
C SER A 113 9.87 3.55 -11.31
N ARG A 114 10.34 3.08 -12.47
CA ARG A 114 11.20 3.88 -13.35
C ARG A 114 10.52 5.15 -13.89
N ASN A 115 9.19 5.16 -13.99
CA ASN A 115 8.39 6.30 -14.44
C ASN A 115 8.10 7.33 -13.32
N THR A 116 8.38 7.02 -12.05
CA THR A 116 8.21 7.96 -10.93
C THR A 116 9.54 8.57 -10.48
N ILE A 117 10.63 8.32 -11.23
CA ILE A 117 11.94 8.91 -10.93
C ILE A 117 11.88 10.44 -11.13
N PRO A 118 12.31 11.23 -10.13
CA PRO A 118 12.39 12.69 -10.30
C PRO A 118 13.38 13.09 -11.40
N ASN A 119 13.08 14.15 -12.15
CA ASN A 119 13.93 14.65 -13.23
C ASN A 119 15.40 14.82 -12.82
N PRO A 120 15.75 15.41 -11.66
CA PRO A 120 17.15 15.55 -11.28
C PRO A 120 17.87 14.21 -11.04
N ALA A 121 17.15 13.23 -10.50
CA ALA A 121 17.69 11.88 -10.31
C ALA A 121 17.83 11.13 -11.66
N LEU A 122 16.95 11.43 -12.62
CA LEU A 122 17.04 10.89 -13.97
C LEU A 122 18.25 11.44 -14.72
N GLU A 123 18.52 12.75 -14.63
CA GLU A 123 19.70 13.38 -15.23
C GLU A 123 20.99 12.77 -14.69
N MET A 124 21.10 12.65 -13.36
CA MET A 124 22.25 11.99 -12.73
C MET A 124 22.40 10.53 -13.20
N TYR A 125 21.29 9.79 -13.26
CA TYR A 125 21.31 8.41 -13.75
C TYR A 125 21.79 8.30 -15.21
N GLN A 126 21.45 9.26 -16.07
CA GLN A 126 21.86 9.26 -17.47
C GLN A 126 23.35 9.52 -17.67
N GLN A 127 23.99 10.24 -16.73
CA GLN A 127 25.43 10.48 -16.72
C GLN A 127 26.23 9.29 -16.15
N CYS A 128 25.58 8.36 -15.46
CA CYS A 128 26.24 7.16 -14.96
C CYS A 128 26.65 6.20 -16.09
N ASP A 129 27.70 5.43 -15.83
CA ASP A 129 28.16 4.38 -16.75
C ASP A 129 27.06 3.34 -16.99
N LYS A 130 26.83 3.05 -18.28
CA LYS A 130 25.86 2.05 -18.71
C LYS A 130 26.46 0.64 -18.56
N PRO A 131 25.62 -0.37 -18.29
CA PRO A 131 26.11 -1.75 -18.26
C PRO A 131 26.66 -2.15 -19.64
N PRO A 132 27.59 -3.11 -19.69
CA PRO A 132 28.06 -3.67 -20.96
C PRO A 132 26.86 -4.15 -21.82
N PRO A 133 26.90 -3.98 -23.16
CA PRO A 133 25.78 -4.30 -24.04
C PRO A 133 25.67 -5.81 -24.28
N LEU A 134 25.47 -6.60 -23.22
CA LEU A 134 25.34 -8.06 -23.26
C LEU A 134 24.07 -8.53 -23.97
N ASN A 135 23.11 -7.62 -24.16
CA ASN A 135 21.90 -7.87 -24.94
C ASN A 135 22.21 -8.31 -26.38
N ILE A 136 23.34 -7.88 -26.97
CA ILE A 136 23.78 -8.29 -28.32
C ILE A 136 24.06 -9.79 -28.42
N LEU A 137 24.38 -10.44 -27.30
CA LEU A 137 24.67 -11.87 -27.24
C LEU A 137 23.41 -12.72 -27.03
N THR A 138 22.28 -12.10 -26.67
CA THR A 138 21.00 -12.78 -26.41
C THR A 138 20.55 -13.70 -27.56
N PRO A 139 20.65 -13.31 -28.85
CA PRO A 139 20.23 -14.18 -29.96
C PRO A 139 21.02 -15.49 -30.07
N TYR A 140 22.23 -15.55 -29.51
CA TYR A 140 23.12 -16.71 -29.60
C TYR A 140 22.99 -17.67 -28.40
N ARG A 141 22.01 -17.43 -27.52
CA ARG A 141 21.81 -18.26 -26.32
C ARG A 141 20.78 -19.36 -26.55
N ASP A 142 21.09 -20.56 -26.09
CA ASP A 142 20.18 -21.72 -26.17
C ASP A 142 18.98 -21.61 -25.21
N ASP A 143 19.15 -20.94 -24.08
CA ASP A 143 18.12 -20.84 -23.03
C ASP A 143 17.05 -19.76 -23.27
N ARG A 144 17.17 -19.00 -24.36
CA ARG A 144 16.30 -17.86 -24.72
C ARG A 144 16.14 -16.81 -23.61
N LYS A 145 17.10 -16.74 -22.68
CA LYS A 145 17.11 -15.73 -21.62
C LYS A 145 17.87 -14.50 -22.08
N ASP A 146 17.43 -13.33 -21.61
CA ASP A 146 18.12 -12.06 -21.85
C ASP A 146 19.52 -12.10 -21.23
N GLY A 147 20.55 -11.92 -22.06
CA GLY A 147 21.95 -11.94 -21.65
C GLY A 147 22.26 -10.90 -20.58
N LEU A 148 21.59 -9.74 -20.61
CA LEU A 148 21.81 -8.67 -19.64
C LEU A 148 21.35 -9.06 -18.23
N LYS A 149 20.32 -9.93 -18.11
CA LYS A 149 19.81 -10.38 -16.80
C LYS A 149 20.81 -11.21 -16.00
N PHE A 150 21.81 -11.79 -16.65
CA PHE A 150 22.92 -12.48 -15.96
C PHE A 150 23.92 -11.50 -15.33
N TYR A 151 23.94 -10.25 -15.79
CA TYR A 151 24.76 -9.18 -15.22
C TYR A 151 23.97 -8.33 -14.23
N THR A 152 22.74 -7.93 -14.60
CA THR A 152 21.85 -7.13 -13.75
C THR A 152 20.38 -7.47 -14.02
N ASP A 153 19.64 -7.81 -12.97
CA ASP A 153 18.20 -8.09 -13.04
C ASP A 153 17.44 -7.34 -11.93
N SER A 154 16.79 -6.24 -12.31
CA SER A 154 15.99 -5.43 -11.39
C SER A 154 14.75 -6.16 -10.85
N SER A 155 14.29 -7.21 -11.55
CA SER A 155 13.10 -7.98 -11.16
C SER A 155 13.41 -9.12 -10.17
N TYR A 156 14.69 -9.42 -9.97
CA TYR A 156 15.16 -10.56 -9.18
C TYR A 156 14.55 -10.60 -7.76
N PHE A 157 14.64 -9.50 -7.02
CA PHE A 157 14.16 -9.43 -5.64
C PHE A 157 12.65 -9.70 -5.54
N PHE A 158 11.86 -9.13 -6.45
CA PHE A 158 10.42 -9.34 -6.47
C PHE A 158 10.08 -10.80 -6.81
N ASN A 159 10.75 -11.37 -7.82
CA ASN A 159 10.52 -12.75 -8.23
C ASN A 159 10.85 -13.74 -7.11
N LEU A 160 12.00 -13.55 -6.45
CA LEU A 160 12.42 -14.36 -5.31
C LEU A 160 11.44 -14.24 -4.13
N TRP A 161 11.00 -13.01 -3.82
CA TRP A 161 10.01 -12.77 -2.78
C TRP A 161 8.68 -13.46 -3.10
N LYS A 162 8.17 -13.30 -4.32
CA LYS A 162 6.93 -13.91 -4.79
C LYS A 162 6.97 -15.43 -4.65
N GLU A 163 8.07 -16.05 -5.08
CA GLU A 163 8.28 -17.49 -4.95
C GLU A 163 8.24 -17.94 -3.48
N LYS A 164 8.97 -17.25 -2.59
CA LYS A 164 8.96 -17.54 -1.14
C LYS A 164 7.57 -17.38 -0.52
N MET A 165 6.80 -16.37 -0.91
CA MET A 165 5.46 -16.14 -0.37
C MET A 165 4.47 -17.22 -0.82
N LEU A 166 4.55 -17.67 -2.07
CA LEU A 166 3.74 -18.78 -2.57
C LEU A 166 4.09 -20.09 -1.86
N GLN A 167 5.39 -20.36 -1.70
CA GLN A 167 5.86 -21.54 -0.98
C GLN A 167 5.38 -21.56 0.48
N ALA A 168 5.57 -20.45 1.20
CA ALA A 168 5.10 -20.31 2.59
C ALA A 168 3.57 -20.47 2.72
N THR A 169 2.81 -20.02 1.71
CA THR A 169 1.34 -20.18 1.67
C THR A 169 0.96 -21.66 1.54
N GLU A 170 1.63 -22.39 0.66
CA GLU A 170 1.37 -23.81 0.46
C GLU A 170 1.81 -24.65 1.68
N ASP A 171 2.96 -24.35 2.28
CA ASP A 171 3.43 -25.04 3.48
C ASP A 171 2.48 -24.81 4.66
N LYS A 172 1.99 -23.58 4.85
CA LYS A 172 0.97 -23.27 5.86
C LYS A 172 -0.34 -24.03 5.61
N ARG A 173 -0.73 -24.23 4.35
CA ARG A 173 -1.92 -25.02 3.98
C ARG A 173 -1.71 -26.51 4.26
N LYS A 174 -0.54 -27.07 3.94
CA LYS A 174 -0.19 -28.48 4.22
C LYS A 174 -0.12 -28.75 5.72
N GLU A 175 0.50 -27.87 6.48
CA GLU A 175 0.62 -28.01 7.93
C GLU A 175 -0.76 -27.98 8.63
N LYS A 176 -1.67 -27.08 8.22
CA LYS A 176 -3.07 -27.10 8.68
C LYS A 176 -3.81 -28.41 8.37
N ARG A 177 -3.48 -29.09 7.28
CA ARG A 177 -4.07 -30.41 6.98
C ARG A 177 -3.51 -31.49 7.90
N ARG A 178 -2.20 -31.46 8.18
CA ARG A 178 -1.52 -32.41 9.08
C ARG A 178 -2.05 -32.30 10.51
N GLN A 179 -2.26 -31.08 11.01
CA GLN A 179 -2.83 -30.84 12.35
C GLN A 179 -4.31 -31.24 12.47
N LYS A 180 -5.05 -31.36 11.35
CA LYS A 180 -6.45 -31.82 11.32
C LYS A 180 -6.59 -33.33 11.18
N LEU A 181 -5.51 -34.08 10.93
CA LEU A 181 -5.54 -35.53 10.99
C LEU A 181 -5.59 -35.95 12.48
N PRO A 182 -6.54 -36.82 12.89
CA PRO A 182 -6.59 -37.28 14.27
C PRO A 182 -5.32 -38.06 14.59
N LEU A 183 -4.75 -37.84 15.78
CA LEU A 183 -3.72 -38.72 16.34
C LEU A 183 -4.26 -40.16 16.30
N PRO A 184 -3.50 -41.14 15.79
CA PRO A 184 -3.92 -42.53 15.80
C PRO A 184 -3.89 -43.01 17.26
N GLY A 185 -5.04 -43.08 17.92
CA GLY A 185 -5.08 -43.64 19.28
C GLY A 185 -6.25 -43.32 20.23
N GLN A 186 -7.36 -42.68 19.83
CA GLN A 186 -8.54 -42.60 20.71
C GLN A 186 -9.80 -43.13 20.03
N HIS A 187 -9.98 -44.45 20.14
CA HIS A 187 -11.26 -45.11 19.92
C HIS A 187 -12.04 -45.12 21.25
N LEU A 188 -12.84 -44.08 21.51
CA LEU A 188 -13.92 -44.19 22.50
C LEU A 188 -15.24 -44.50 21.78
N SER A 189 -15.72 -45.68 22.11
CA SER A 189 -16.89 -46.41 21.65
C SER A 189 -18.13 -45.54 21.46
N ARG A 190 -18.75 -45.62 20.28
CA ARG A 190 -20.16 -45.24 20.11
C ARG A 190 -20.95 -46.50 19.70
N PRO A 191 -22.07 -46.86 20.37
CA PRO A 191 -22.75 -48.10 20.08
C PRO A 191 -23.56 -47.97 18.79
N THR A 192 -23.39 -48.96 17.90
CA THR A 192 -24.22 -49.15 16.70
C THR A 192 -25.50 -49.86 17.12
N ILE A 193 -26.64 -49.17 17.07
CA ILE A 193 -27.96 -49.81 17.15
C ILE A 193 -28.31 -50.31 15.74
N SER A 194 -28.47 -51.62 15.62
CA SER A 194 -28.98 -52.33 14.45
C SER A 194 -30.49 -52.13 14.32
N HIS A 195 -30.96 -51.74 13.14
CA HIS A 195 -32.33 -52.01 12.72
C HIS A 195 -32.31 -52.73 11.38
N SER A 196 -32.82 -53.95 11.41
CA SER A 196 -33.07 -54.84 10.28
C SER A 196 -34.05 -54.23 9.28
N ARG A 197 -33.72 -54.31 7.98
CA ARG A 197 -34.65 -54.01 6.89
C ARG A 197 -34.91 -55.30 6.12
N LEU A 198 -36.12 -55.83 6.27
CA LEU A 198 -36.67 -56.86 5.40
C LEU A 198 -36.76 -56.33 3.96
N GLN A 199 -36.35 -57.17 3.01
CA GLN A 199 -36.59 -56.96 1.61
C GLN A 199 -38.08 -57.16 1.33
N ASN A 200 -38.73 -56.20 0.68
CA ASN A 200 -39.87 -56.51 -0.16
C ASN A 200 -39.86 -55.62 -1.40
N THR A 201 -39.96 -56.27 -2.54
CA THR A 201 -40.02 -55.69 -3.88
C THR A 201 -41.47 -55.31 -4.19
N GLN A 202 -41.72 -54.14 -4.77
CA GLN A 202 -42.28 -54.00 -6.11
C GLN A 202 -42.58 -52.52 -6.46
N SER A 203 -42.32 -52.24 -7.74
CA SER A 203 -42.53 -51.03 -8.51
C SER A 203 -43.89 -50.35 -8.33
N LEU A 204 -43.90 -49.03 -8.11
CA LEU A 204 -44.58 -48.02 -8.95
C LEU A 204 -44.36 -46.58 -8.41
N ASN A 205 -44.19 -45.65 -9.36
CA ASN A 205 -44.35 -44.18 -9.30
C ASN A 205 -43.11 -43.30 -9.03
N SER A 206 -42.81 -42.47 -10.04
CA SER A 206 -41.57 -41.72 -10.28
C SER A 206 -41.62 -40.25 -9.83
N ILE A 207 -42.29 -39.93 -8.71
CA ILE A 207 -42.46 -38.52 -8.27
C ILE A 207 -41.80 -38.20 -6.90
N GLU A 208 -41.49 -39.18 -6.05
CA GLU A 208 -40.92 -38.92 -4.71
C GLU A 208 -39.39 -38.82 -4.64
N GLN A 209 -38.65 -39.19 -5.70
CA GLN A 209 -37.17 -39.14 -5.66
C GLN A 209 -36.57 -37.74 -5.76
N LYS A 210 -37.24 -36.76 -6.37
CA LYS A 210 -36.71 -35.39 -6.49
C LYS A 210 -36.80 -34.58 -5.19
N LEU A 211 -37.79 -34.85 -4.33
CA LEU A 211 -37.99 -34.07 -3.10
C LEU A 211 -37.01 -34.46 -1.98
N VAL A 212 -36.59 -35.73 -1.93
CA VAL A 212 -35.66 -36.26 -0.92
C VAL A 212 -34.20 -35.90 -1.22
N GLU A 213 -33.82 -35.81 -2.50
CA GLU A 213 -32.50 -35.32 -2.90
C GLU A 213 -32.30 -33.82 -2.62
N ASP A 214 -33.32 -32.98 -2.85
CA ASP A 214 -33.22 -31.54 -2.56
C ASP A 214 -33.18 -31.25 -1.06
N ALA A 215 -33.97 -31.96 -0.24
CA ALA A 215 -33.91 -31.84 1.22
C ALA A 215 -32.53 -32.21 1.79
N THR A 216 -31.86 -33.23 1.25
CA THR A 216 -30.52 -33.64 1.72
C THR A 216 -29.41 -32.70 1.25
N ARG A 217 -29.56 -32.05 0.09
CA ARG A 217 -28.65 -30.99 -0.42
C ARG A 217 -28.83 -29.68 0.35
N GLU A 218 -30.06 -29.30 0.68
CA GLU A 218 -30.37 -28.15 1.54
C GLU A 218 -29.82 -28.33 2.95
N VAL A 219 -30.07 -29.48 3.60
CA VAL A 219 -29.58 -29.74 4.97
C VAL A 219 -28.05 -29.72 5.04
N LYS A 220 -27.34 -30.15 3.98
CA LYS A 220 -25.87 -30.02 3.88
C LYS A 220 -25.41 -28.57 3.70
N LYS A 221 -26.13 -27.75 2.92
CA LYS A 221 -25.85 -26.31 2.76
C LYS A 221 -26.12 -25.54 4.06
N VAL A 222 -27.22 -25.85 4.76
CA VAL A 222 -27.60 -25.25 6.05
C VAL A 222 -26.57 -25.60 7.13
N ARG A 223 -26.09 -26.85 7.19
CA ARG A 223 -25.01 -27.25 8.11
C ARG A 223 -23.69 -26.53 7.80
N LYS A 224 -23.36 -26.31 6.52
CA LYS A 224 -22.16 -25.57 6.09
C LYS A 224 -22.25 -24.05 6.35
N ALA A 225 -23.45 -23.47 6.27
CA ALA A 225 -23.70 -22.08 6.62
C ALA A 225 -23.66 -21.84 8.14
N ARG A 226 -24.25 -22.76 8.93
CA ARG A 226 -24.21 -22.72 10.40
C ARG A 226 -22.79 -22.83 10.95
N ASN A 227 -21.96 -23.67 10.34
CA ASN A 227 -20.55 -23.83 10.73
C ASN A 227 -19.71 -22.58 10.40
N ARG A 228 -19.93 -21.95 9.24
CA ARG A 228 -19.28 -20.65 8.91
C ARG A 228 -19.74 -19.49 9.79
N ARG A 229 -21.02 -19.44 10.17
CA ARG A 229 -21.52 -18.39 11.08
C ARG A 229 -20.90 -18.51 12.47
N GLN A 230 -20.68 -19.73 12.97
CA GLN A 230 -19.95 -19.96 14.21
C GLN A 230 -18.47 -19.56 14.11
N GLU A 231 -17.79 -19.85 12.99
CA GLU A 231 -16.42 -19.36 12.76
C GLU A 231 -16.34 -17.83 12.72
N TRP A 232 -17.32 -17.17 12.11
CA TRP A 232 -17.35 -15.71 12.00
C TRP A 232 -17.71 -15.03 13.32
N ASP A 233 -18.66 -15.59 14.09
CA ASP A 233 -18.99 -15.12 15.44
C ASP A 233 -17.81 -15.32 16.40
N MET A 234 -17.02 -16.39 16.26
CA MET A 234 -15.79 -16.62 17.03
C MET A 234 -14.70 -15.61 16.68
N MET A 235 -14.49 -15.32 15.38
CA MET A 235 -13.54 -14.29 14.94
C MET A 235 -14.01 -12.85 15.25
N ALA A 236 -15.33 -12.64 15.41
CA ALA A 236 -15.90 -11.36 15.83
C ALA A 236 -15.73 -11.14 17.35
N ARG A 237 -15.83 -12.20 18.15
CA ARG A 237 -15.61 -12.14 19.62
C ARG A 237 -14.13 -12.03 20.01
N ASP A 238 -13.21 -12.52 19.20
CA ASP A 238 -11.75 -12.39 19.43
C ASP A 238 -11.17 -11.00 19.10
N LYS A 239 -11.97 -10.08 18.55
CA LYS A 239 -11.50 -8.71 18.27
C LYS A 239 -11.38 -7.82 19.50
N GLU A 240 -11.95 -8.21 20.64
CA GLU A 240 -11.96 -7.38 21.86
C GLU A 240 -10.84 -7.71 22.85
N PHE A 241 -9.97 -8.70 22.58
CA PHE A 241 -8.87 -9.07 23.49
C PHE A 241 -7.51 -9.29 22.79
N ARG A 242 -7.02 -8.30 22.04
CA ARG A 242 -5.58 -8.17 21.80
C ARG A 242 -5.06 -6.82 22.29
N PRO A 243 -4.05 -6.79 23.18
CA PRO A 243 -3.22 -5.61 23.37
C PRO A 243 -2.51 -5.27 22.05
N ASP A 244 -2.44 -3.99 21.72
CA ASP A 244 -1.74 -3.45 20.56
C ASP A 244 -0.32 -4.05 20.45
N HIS A 245 -0.07 -4.84 19.40
CA HIS A 245 1.28 -5.23 18.99
C HIS A 245 1.74 -4.34 17.85
N ARG A 246 2.04 -3.08 18.18
CA ARG A 246 3.18 -2.42 17.56
C ARG A 246 4.42 -3.10 18.17
N PHE A 247 5.40 -3.43 17.34
CA PHE A 247 6.63 -4.21 17.62
C PHE A 247 6.51 -5.74 17.50
N SER A 248 7.00 -6.26 16.36
CA SER A 248 7.47 -7.65 16.24
C SER A 248 9.00 -7.67 16.31
N PRO A 249 9.65 -8.50 17.16
CA PRO A 249 11.10 -8.70 17.09
C PRO A 249 11.48 -9.53 15.87
N SER A 250 12.52 -9.11 15.18
CA SER A 250 13.14 -9.79 14.03
C SER A 250 13.92 -11.05 14.48
N PRO A 251 13.97 -12.15 13.69
CA PRO A 251 14.52 -13.44 14.14
C PRO A 251 16.06 -13.55 14.25
N TYR A 252 16.80 -12.44 14.33
CA TYR A 252 18.27 -12.44 14.24
C TYR A 252 19.01 -12.04 15.54
N HIS A 253 18.42 -12.20 16.71
CA HIS A 253 19.14 -12.01 17.98
C HIS A 253 18.95 -13.20 18.92
N ALA A 254 19.76 -14.23 18.73
CA ALA A 254 19.96 -15.28 19.72
C ALA A 254 21.38 -15.85 19.62
N THR A 255 22.40 -15.00 19.80
CA THR A 255 23.76 -15.44 20.16
C THR A 255 24.47 -14.33 20.95
N SER A 256 24.77 -14.62 22.23
CA SER A 256 25.84 -14.01 23.05
C SER A 256 25.68 -12.52 23.42
N SER A 257 26.17 -11.96 24.52
CA SER A 257 26.73 -12.37 25.81
C SER A 257 27.00 -11.01 26.52
N GLU A 258 26.76 -10.94 27.83
CA GLU A 258 27.31 -9.95 28.80
C GLU A 258 26.94 -8.46 28.68
N GLY A 259 26.67 -7.84 29.84
CA GLY A 259 26.68 -6.38 30.00
C GLY A 259 25.49 -5.78 30.73
N SER A 260 25.37 -6.07 32.02
CA SER A 260 24.57 -5.28 32.96
C SER A 260 25.04 -3.82 33.05
N VAL A 261 24.12 -2.85 33.08
CA VAL A 261 23.99 -1.78 34.09
C VAL A 261 22.73 -0.93 33.82
N SER A 262 21.82 -0.85 34.81
CA SER A 262 20.83 0.23 34.93
C SER A 262 21.51 1.56 35.28
N PRO A 263 20.83 2.69 35.06
CA PRO A 263 20.25 3.33 36.25
C PRO A 263 18.81 3.85 36.04
N ASP A 264 18.01 3.66 37.09
CA ASP A 264 16.77 4.39 37.35
C ASP A 264 17.03 5.90 37.50
N THR A 265 16.11 6.73 37.02
CA THR A 265 15.60 7.87 37.82
C THR A 265 14.31 8.48 37.24
N ARG A 266 13.24 8.27 38.01
CA ARG A 266 12.20 9.24 38.43
C ARG A 266 11.39 10.02 37.37
N SER A 267 10.14 9.56 37.22
CA SER A 267 8.89 10.30 37.47
C SER A 267 8.89 11.83 37.30
N PHE A 268 8.01 12.36 36.45
CA PHE A 268 6.89 13.21 36.86
C PHE A 268 5.89 13.42 35.70
N VAL A 269 4.64 13.12 36.02
CA VAL A 269 3.41 13.37 35.28
C VAL A 269 3.19 14.87 35.11
N PHE A 270 2.69 15.31 33.94
CA PHE A 270 1.99 16.58 33.84
C PHE A 270 0.62 16.36 33.19
N ASP A 271 -0.39 16.61 34.01
CA ASP A 271 -1.80 16.55 33.68
C ASP A 271 -2.23 17.71 32.79
N THR A 272 -3.29 17.41 32.04
CA THR A 272 -4.12 18.36 31.31
C THR A 272 -5.00 19.14 32.28
N LEU A 273 -5.22 20.44 32.02
CA LEU A 273 -6.51 21.17 32.14
C LEU A 273 -6.23 22.68 32.29
N HIS A 274 -6.82 23.48 31.40
CA HIS A 274 -7.22 24.85 31.72
C HIS A 274 -8.71 24.98 31.38
N SER A 275 -9.48 25.18 32.42
CA SER A 275 -10.92 25.47 32.42
C SER A 275 -11.20 26.97 32.27
N ASN A 276 -12.35 27.24 31.67
CA ASN A 276 -13.12 28.48 31.55
C ASN A 276 -12.90 29.59 32.60
N SER A 277 -13.07 30.85 32.16
CA SER A 277 -13.89 31.80 32.91
C SER A 277 -14.58 32.83 32.01
N VAL A 278 -15.80 33.17 32.41
CA VAL A 278 -16.81 34.05 31.82
C VAL A 278 -16.61 35.49 32.33
N ALA A 279 -16.92 36.50 31.51
CA ALA A 279 -17.36 37.81 32.00
C ALA A 279 -18.26 38.52 30.97
N SER A 280 -19.52 38.75 31.37
CA SER A 280 -20.48 39.69 30.78
C SER A 280 -19.95 41.12 30.74
N VAL A 281 -20.43 41.93 29.77
CA VAL A 281 -21.11 43.23 30.02
C VAL A 281 -21.92 43.61 28.76
N ALA A 282 -23.14 44.10 28.99
CA ALA A 282 -24.11 44.61 28.02
C ALA A 282 -23.74 45.99 27.47
N ASN A 283 -24.21 46.34 26.26
CA ASN A 283 -24.88 47.63 26.06
C ASN A 283 -25.82 47.65 24.85
N HIS A 284 -26.90 48.39 25.02
CA HIS A 284 -27.97 48.70 24.08
C HIS A 284 -27.56 49.59 22.91
N GLY A 285 -28.31 49.47 21.80
CA GLY A 285 -29.07 50.60 21.26
C GLY A 285 -28.59 51.20 19.94
N GLY A 286 -29.51 51.25 18.97
CA GLY A 286 -29.65 52.41 18.08
C GLY A 286 -29.49 52.14 16.57
N GLN A 287 -30.64 52.21 15.90
CA GLN A 287 -30.90 52.40 14.46
C GLN A 287 -30.82 51.18 13.54
#